data_AF-A0A960IF00-F1
#
_entry.id   AF-A0A960IF00-F1
#
_cell.length_a   1.000
_cell.length_b   1.000
_cell.length_c   1.000
_cell.angle_alpha   90.00
_cell.angle_beta   90.00
_cell.angle_gamma   90.00
#
_symmetry.space_group_name_H-M   'P 1'
#
loop_
_entity.id
_entity.type
_entity.pdbx_description
1 polymer ?
#
loop_
_entity_poly.entity_id
_entity_poly.type
_entity_poly.pdbx_seq_one_letter_code
_entity_poly.pdbx_strand_id
1 'polypeptide(L)'
;MNLDEAPEQLAARAELAVAMQELGHTLVGHHVDIATATELAEVARKYTATVRHGQPRDRASEMLTSKRVTAALSGSRAIIEDGQDIDLFRDSIVSGRTNPMGIGLHVVRRGDAAVAVTTLGPAFEGAPGRAHGGVVGAILDETMGHVLPIIGEMAYTANLTI
;
A
#
# COMPACT_ATOMS: atom_id res chain seq x y z
N MET A 1 -0.41 -4.62 16.23
CA MET A 1 -1.35 -5.27 15.29
C MET A 1 -2.67 -4.49 15.37
N ASN A 2 -3.09 -3.79 14.31
CA ASN A 2 -4.42 -3.13 14.28
C ASN A 2 -5.45 -4.23 13.95
N LEU A 3 -6.39 -4.48 14.88
CA LEU A 3 -7.20 -5.70 15.00
C LEU A 3 -8.68 -5.51 14.58
N ASP A 4 -8.98 -4.57 13.68
CA ASP A 4 -10.39 -4.27 13.36
C ASP A 4 -10.95 -5.15 12.22
N GLU A 5 -10.09 -5.92 11.55
CA GLU A 5 -10.46 -6.90 10.52
C GLU A 5 -9.90 -8.28 10.90
N ALA A 6 -10.69 -9.34 10.68
CA ALA A 6 -10.25 -10.69 11.02
C ALA A 6 -9.00 -11.06 10.17
N PRO A 7 -8.02 -11.81 10.72
CA PRO A 7 -6.81 -12.18 9.99
C PRO A 7 -7.08 -12.81 8.61
N GLU A 8 -8.14 -13.62 8.50
CA GLU A 8 -8.57 -14.26 7.25
C GLU A 8 -9.07 -13.26 6.20
N GLN A 9 -9.83 -12.24 6.62
CA GLN A 9 -10.31 -11.18 5.73
C GLN A 9 -9.14 -10.35 5.22
N LEU A 10 -8.19 -10.02 6.09
CA LEU A 10 -6.98 -9.31 5.71
C LEU A 10 -6.14 -10.12 4.71
N ALA A 11 -5.96 -11.41 4.94
CA ALA A 11 -5.23 -12.29 4.04
C ALA A 11 -5.89 -12.35 2.66
N ALA A 12 -7.22 -12.55 2.60
CA ALA A 12 -7.96 -12.59 1.35
C ALA A 12 -7.87 -11.28 0.57
N ARG A 13 -7.94 -10.12 1.25
CA ARG A 13 -7.78 -8.81 0.60
C ARG A 13 -6.36 -8.56 0.11
N ALA A 14 -5.35 -9.03 0.84
CA ALA A 14 -3.96 -8.93 0.41
C ALA A 14 -3.70 -9.80 -0.83
N GLU A 15 -4.23 -11.01 -0.87
CA GLU A 15 -4.16 -11.90 -2.05
C GLU A 15 -4.85 -11.27 -3.27
N LEU A 16 -6.05 -10.71 -3.08
CA LEU A 16 -6.74 -9.96 -4.13
C LEU A 16 -5.89 -8.79 -4.65
N ALA A 17 -5.26 -8.03 -3.75
CA ALA A 17 -4.41 -6.91 -4.14
C ALA A 17 -3.23 -7.36 -5.00
N VAL A 18 -2.55 -8.45 -4.60
CA VAL A 18 -1.45 -9.04 -5.39
C VAL A 18 -1.93 -9.46 -6.78
N ALA A 19 -3.03 -10.21 -6.87
CA ALA A 19 -3.57 -10.66 -8.15
C ALA A 19 -3.93 -9.49 -9.09
N MET A 20 -4.50 -8.41 -8.54
CA MET A 20 -4.83 -7.20 -9.30
C MET A 20 -3.58 -6.43 -9.76
N GLN A 21 -2.54 -6.36 -8.93
CA GLN A 21 -1.26 -5.74 -9.28
C GLN A 21 -0.57 -6.54 -10.40
N GLU A 22 -0.51 -7.87 -10.28
CA GLU A 22 0.06 -8.76 -11.30
C GLU A 22 -0.67 -8.61 -12.64
N LEU A 23 -2.01 -8.56 -12.62
CA LEU A 23 -2.82 -8.29 -13.80
C LEU A 23 -2.46 -6.93 -14.41
N GLY A 24 -2.39 -5.87 -13.59
CA GLY A 24 -2.04 -4.52 -14.04
C GLY A 24 -0.66 -4.47 -14.72
N HIS A 25 0.36 -5.07 -14.11
CA HIS A 25 1.70 -5.20 -14.69
C HIS A 25 1.68 -5.96 -16.02
N THR A 26 0.95 -7.06 -16.08
CA THR A 26 0.86 -7.90 -17.28
C THR A 26 0.18 -7.16 -18.42
N LEU A 27 -0.92 -6.46 -18.15
CA LEU A 27 -1.65 -5.68 -19.16
C LEU A 27 -0.83 -4.51 -19.71
N VAL A 28 0.00 -3.87 -18.89
CA VAL A 28 0.89 -2.79 -19.35
C VAL A 28 2.07 -3.36 -20.15
N GLY A 29 2.60 -4.52 -19.75
CA GLY A 29 3.77 -5.12 -20.38
C GLY A 29 3.50 -5.91 -21.67
N HIS A 30 2.24 -6.13 -22.06
CA HIS A 30 1.88 -7.01 -23.17
C HIS A 30 0.82 -6.40 -24.09
N HIS A 31 0.80 -6.88 -25.34
CA HIS A 31 -0.30 -6.57 -26.25
C HIS A 31 -1.54 -7.39 -25.85
N VAL A 32 -2.68 -6.73 -25.80
CA VAL A 32 -3.97 -7.36 -25.48
C VAL A 32 -4.90 -7.19 -26.68
N ASP A 33 -5.45 -8.30 -27.19
CA ASP A 33 -6.40 -8.24 -28.28
C ASP A 33 -7.78 -7.69 -27.85
N ILE A 34 -8.60 -7.32 -28.83
CA ILE A 34 -9.89 -6.66 -28.60
C ILE A 34 -10.85 -7.56 -27.80
N ALA A 35 -10.86 -8.87 -28.08
CA ALA A 35 -11.75 -9.81 -27.43
C ALA A 35 -11.43 -9.93 -25.94
N THR A 36 -10.15 -10.18 -25.63
CA THR A 36 -9.63 -10.26 -24.26
C THR A 36 -9.85 -8.96 -23.50
N ALA A 37 -9.57 -7.80 -24.12
CA ALA A 37 -9.78 -6.50 -23.50
C ALA A 37 -11.27 -6.26 -23.16
N THR A 38 -12.18 -6.68 -24.05
CA THR A 38 -13.63 -6.54 -23.86
C THR A 38 -14.12 -7.42 -22.71
N GLU A 39 -13.72 -8.69 -22.69
CA GLU A 39 -14.07 -9.64 -21.63
C GLU A 39 -13.57 -9.18 -20.26
N LEU A 40 -12.30 -8.79 -20.16
CA LEU A 40 -11.72 -8.29 -18.91
C LEU A 40 -12.46 -7.04 -18.41
N ALA A 41 -12.83 -6.13 -19.30
CA ALA A 41 -13.57 -4.93 -18.94
C ALA A 41 -14.98 -5.26 -18.41
N GLU A 42 -15.66 -6.26 -18.98
CA GLU A 42 -16.95 -6.74 -18.48
C GLU A 42 -16.83 -7.38 -17.10
N VAL A 43 -15.84 -8.26 -16.90
CA VAL A 43 -15.56 -8.90 -15.61
C VAL A 43 -15.24 -7.84 -14.54
N ALA A 44 -14.37 -6.89 -14.84
CA ALA A 44 -14.01 -5.81 -13.92
C ALA A 44 -15.22 -4.95 -13.54
N ARG A 45 -16.08 -4.59 -14.50
CA ARG A 45 -17.32 -3.85 -14.23
C ARG A 45 -18.31 -4.64 -13.39
N LYS A 46 -18.46 -5.95 -13.66
CA LYS A 46 -19.32 -6.85 -12.86
C LYS A 46 -18.91 -6.85 -11.39
N TYR A 47 -17.64 -7.11 -11.09
CA TYR A 47 -17.16 -7.15 -9.71
C TYR A 47 -17.12 -5.76 -9.06
N THR A 48 -16.87 -4.70 -9.84
CA THR A 48 -17.02 -3.32 -9.36
C THR A 48 -18.45 -3.06 -8.88
N ALA A 49 -19.47 -3.47 -9.63
CA ALA A 49 -20.86 -3.34 -9.22
C ALA A 49 -21.15 -4.15 -7.95
N THR A 50 -20.66 -5.40 -7.87
CA THR A 50 -20.80 -6.23 -6.67
C THR A 50 -20.20 -5.57 -5.42
N VAL A 51 -18.99 -5.03 -5.51
CA VAL A 51 -18.33 -4.35 -4.37
C VAL A 51 -19.07 -3.07 -3.97
N ARG A 52 -19.59 -2.30 -4.95
CA ARG A 52 -20.37 -1.06 -4.69
C ARG A 52 -21.68 -1.30 -3.94
N HIS A 53 -22.26 -2.49 -4.01
CA HIS A 53 -23.44 -2.86 -3.21
C HIS A 53 -23.10 -3.10 -1.73
N GLY A 54 -21.81 -3.26 -1.39
CA GLY A 54 -21.35 -3.39 -0.01
C GLY A 54 -21.41 -2.08 0.79
N GLN A 55 -21.03 -2.16 2.06
CA GLN A 55 -20.97 -0.98 2.92
C GLN A 55 -19.84 -0.04 2.49
N PRO A 56 -20.11 1.28 2.33
CA PRO A 56 -19.05 2.26 2.13
C PRO A 56 -18.09 2.30 3.31
N ARG A 57 -16.83 2.55 3.01
CA ARG A 57 -15.80 2.70 4.02
C ARG A 57 -15.85 4.09 4.66
N ASP A 58 -15.85 4.17 5.98
CA ASP A 58 -15.72 5.42 6.73
C ASP A 58 -14.32 5.53 7.35
N ARG A 59 -13.41 6.17 6.61
CA ARG A 59 -12.03 6.33 7.07
C ARG A 59 -11.91 7.21 8.31
N ALA A 60 -12.81 8.17 8.52
CA ALA A 60 -12.74 9.06 9.67
C ALA A 60 -13.04 8.28 10.95
N SER A 61 -14.10 7.48 10.93
CA SER A 61 -14.45 6.57 12.02
C SER A 61 -13.34 5.54 12.27
N GLU A 62 -12.81 4.90 11.22
CA GLU A 62 -11.70 3.94 11.36
C GLU A 62 -10.45 4.56 12.00
N MET A 63 -10.11 5.79 11.63
CA MET A 63 -8.96 6.49 12.20
C MET A 63 -9.18 6.79 13.69
N LEU A 64 -10.39 7.21 14.07
CA LEU A 64 -10.75 7.51 15.46
C LEU A 64 -10.79 6.25 16.35
N THR A 65 -11.17 5.09 15.80
CA THR A 65 -11.21 3.82 16.53
C THR A 65 -9.88 3.05 16.50
N SER A 66 -8.92 3.50 15.68
CA SER A 66 -7.62 2.86 15.53
C SER A 66 -6.81 2.91 16.83
N LYS A 67 -6.58 1.74 17.44
CA LYS A 67 -5.76 1.60 18.65
C LYS A 67 -4.37 2.21 18.50
N ARG A 68 -3.81 2.21 17.28
CA ARG A 68 -2.52 2.87 16.98
C ARG A 68 -2.60 4.39 17.10
N VAL A 69 -3.64 5.00 16.57
CA VAL A 69 -3.86 6.46 16.64
C VAL A 69 -4.11 6.85 18.09
N THR A 70 -4.96 6.11 18.80
CA THR A 70 -5.20 6.33 20.24
C THR A 70 -3.92 6.18 21.07
N ALA A 71 -3.09 5.16 20.77
CA ALA A 71 -1.80 4.99 21.44
C ALA A 71 -0.89 6.20 21.18
N ALA A 72 -0.69 6.59 19.92
CA ALA A 72 0.17 7.72 19.55
C ALA A 72 -0.29 9.03 20.23
N LEU A 73 -1.59 9.30 20.28
CA LEU A 73 -2.16 10.49 20.93
C LEU A 73 -2.03 10.48 22.46
N SER A 74 -1.97 9.29 23.07
CA SER A 74 -1.77 9.14 24.53
C SER A 74 -0.29 9.08 24.91
N GLY A 75 0.63 9.35 23.98
CA GLY A 75 2.07 9.24 24.19
C GLY A 75 2.57 7.79 24.31
N SER A 76 1.68 6.81 24.11
CA SER A 76 2.02 5.39 24.08
C SER A 76 2.47 5.00 22.69
N ARG A 77 3.59 4.27 22.60
CA ARG A 77 4.17 3.92 21.31
C ARG A 77 4.04 2.44 21.05
N ALA A 78 3.62 2.09 19.84
CA ALA A 78 3.76 0.72 19.38
C ALA A 78 5.27 0.41 19.29
N ILE A 79 5.75 -0.53 20.09
CA ILE A 79 7.11 -1.04 19.96
C ILE A 79 7.16 -1.85 18.66
N ILE A 80 8.04 -1.43 17.75
CA ILE A 80 8.38 -2.17 16.54
C ILE A 80 9.73 -2.81 16.84
N GLU A 81 9.80 -4.12 16.95
CA GLU A 81 11.07 -4.80 17.23
C GLU A 81 12.05 -4.65 16.06
N ASP A 82 13.35 -4.68 16.34
CA ASP A 82 14.34 -4.76 15.27
C ASP A 82 14.12 -6.05 14.48
N GLY A 83 14.16 -5.99 13.15
CA GLY A 83 13.77 -7.12 12.31
C GLY A 83 12.29 -7.17 11.93
N GLN A 84 11.41 -6.42 12.60
CA GLN A 84 9.97 -6.50 12.39
C GLN A 84 9.50 -5.72 11.16
N ASP A 85 8.55 -6.31 10.43
CA ASP A 85 7.79 -5.65 9.37
C ASP A 85 7.00 -4.44 9.91
N ILE A 86 7.03 -3.36 9.13
CA ILE A 86 6.30 -2.14 9.41
C ILE A 86 5.15 -2.01 8.41
N ASP A 87 3.94 -2.33 8.86
CA ASP A 87 2.70 -2.20 8.09
C ASP A 87 1.82 -1.12 8.75
N LEU A 88 2.12 0.14 8.47
CA LEU A 88 1.43 1.30 9.05
C LEU A 88 0.33 1.86 8.13
N PHE A 89 0.58 1.88 6.82
CA PHE A 89 -0.32 2.44 5.84
C PHE A 89 -0.96 1.33 4.98
N ARG A 90 -1.83 0.53 5.61
CA ARG A 90 -2.40 -0.70 5.04
C ARG A 90 -2.99 -0.53 3.62
N ASP A 91 -3.59 0.62 3.34
CA ASP A 91 -4.21 0.93 2.05
C ASP A 91 -3.48 2.03 1.27
N SER A 92 -2.24 2.38 1.64
CA SER A 92 -1.44 3.31 0.84
C SER A 92 -1.21 2.76 -0.57
N ILE A 93 -1.04 3.66 -1.53
CA ILE A 93 -0.59 3.31 -2.89
C ILE A 93 0.88 2.87 -2.92
N VAL A 94 1.67 3.09 -1.85
CA VAL A 94 3.09 2.71 -1.85
C VAL A 94 3.33 1.41 -1.07
N SER A 95 3.13 1.40 0.25
CA SER A 95 3.38 0.20 1.09
C SER A 95 2.12 -0.58 1.46
N GLY A 96 0.95 -0.18 0.95
CA GLY A 96 -0.32 -0.76 1.36
C GLY A 96 -0.56 -2.16 0.80
N ARG A 97 -0.45 -3.18 1.66
CA ARG A 97 -0.60 -4.60 1.29
C ARG A 97 -1.98 -4.97 0.77
N THR A 98 -3.02 -4.18 1.06
CA THR A 98 -4.39 -4.43 0.59
C THR A 98 -4.82 -3.46 -0.51
N ASN A 99 -3.89 -2.67 -1.07
CA ASN A 99 -4.20 -1.76 -2.16
C ASN A 99 -3.95 -2.44 -3.52
N PRO A 100 -4.99 -2.72 -4.32
CA PRO A 100 -4.82 -3.35 -5.63
C PRO A 100 -4.10 -2.47 -6.66
N MET A 101 -3.94 -1.18 -6.36
CA MET A 101 -3.18 -0.22 -7.18
C MET A 101 -1.79 0.07 -6.58
N GLY A 102 -1.37 -0.70 -5.59
CA GLY A 102 -0.17 -0.43 -4.79
C GLY A 102 1.15 -0.75 -5.51
N ILE A 103 2.22 -0.07 -5.10
CA ILE A 103 3.61 -0.33 -5.53
C ILE A 103 4.19 -1.59 -4.87
N GLY A 104 3.59 -2.05 -3.76
CA GLY A 104 4.04 -3.25 -3.05
C GLY A 104 5.34 -3.05 -2.28
N LEU A 105 5.54 -1.86 -1.68
CA LEU A 105 6.72 -1.58 -0.87
C LEU A 105 6.70 -2.39 0.45
N HIS A 106 7.70 -3.23 0.65
CA HIS A 106 7.92 -3.94 1.91
C HIS A 106 8.91 -3.17 2.77
N VAL A 107 8.54 -2.86 4.02
CA VAL A 107 9.37 -2.06 4.93
C VAL A 107 9.65 -2.82 6.21
N VAL A 108 10.92 -2.85 6.61
CA VAL A 108 11.37 -3.53 7.82
C VAL A 108 12.23 -2.59 8.66
N ARG A 109 12.09 -2.66 9.99
CA ARG A 109 12.99 -1.96 10.91
C ARG A 109 14.40 -2.57 10.89
N ARG A 110 15.42 -1.72 10.83
CA ARG A 110 16.84 -2.06 11.05
C ARG A 110 17.48 -1.01 11.96
N GLY A 111 17.56 -1.29 13.25
CA GLY A 111 18.07 -0.34 14.25
C GLY A 111 17.20 0.91 14.34
N ASP A 112 17.75 2.05 13.92
CA ASP A 112 17.08 3.35 13.79
C ASP A 112 16.60 3.67 12.36
N ALA A 113 16.81 2.75 11.41
CA ALA A 113 16.43 2.90 10.02
C ALA A 113 15.17 2.11 9.65
N ALA A 114 14.41 2.65 8.69
CA ALA A 114 13.43 1.90 7.91
C ALA A 114 14.10 1.46 6.59
N VAL A 115 14.16 0.16 6.34
CA VAL A 115 14.68 -0.39 5.08
C VAL A 115 13.51 -0.84 4.23
N ALA A 116 13.37 -0.23 3.06
CA ALA A 116 12.29 -0.50 2.13
C ALA A 116 12.78 -1.23 0.88
N VAL A 117 12.06 -2.27 0.45
CA VAL A 117 12.39 -3.12 -0.70
C VAL A 117 11.15 -3.30 -1.56
N THR A 118 11.32 -3.12 -2.87
CA THR A 118 10.30 -3.46 -3.88
C THR A 118 10.97 -3.78 -5.22
N THR A 119 10.25 -4.44 -6.11
CA THR A 119 10.61 -4.63 -7.52
C THR A 119 9.59 -3.91 -8.39
N LEU A 120 10.04 -2.94 -9.18
CA LEU A 120 9.15 -2.16 -10.03
C LEU A 120 8.94 -2.86 -11.38
N GLY A 121 7.71 -3.29 -11.63
CA GLY A 121 7.30 -3.87 -12.90
C GLY A 121 6.83 -2.84 -13.94
N PRO A 122 6.33 -3.30 -15.10
CA PRO A 122 6.00 -2.44 -16.25
C PRO A 122 5.00 -1.30 -15.97
N ALA A 123 4.00 -1.53 -15.11
CA ALA A 123 3.03 -0.51 -14.72
C ALA A 123 3.62 0.74 -14.06
N PHE A 124 4.89 0.70 -13.63
CA PHE A 124 5.59 1.82 -12.97
C PHE A 124 6.74 2.39 -13.80
N GLU A 125 6.82 2.00 -15.07
CA GLU A 125 7.83 2.46 -16.01
C GLU A 125 7.56 3.90 -16.44
N GLY A 126 8.62 4.71 -16.53
CA GLY A 126 8.54 6.07 -17.05
C GLY A 126 9.18 6.17 -18.43
N ALA A 127 10.50 5.97 -18.47
CA ALA A 127 11.23 5.80 -19.72
C ALA A 127 11.46 4.30 -19.98
N PRO A 128 11.67 3.88 -21.24
CA PRO A 128 11.91 2.48 -21.57
C PRO A 128 12.99 1.81 -20.70
N GLY A 129 12.62 0.74 -20.00
CA GLY A 129 13.41 -0.01 -19.04
C GLY A 129 13.71 0.69 -17.71
N ARG A 130 13.06 1.82 -17.39
CA ARG A 130 13.37 2.65 -16.22
C ARG A 130 12.14 3.03 -15.43
N ALA A 131 12.26 2.98 -14.11
CA ALA A 131 11.23 3.45 -13.18
C ALA A 131 10.86 4.91 -13.45
N HIS A 132 9.56 5.22 -13.34
CA HIS A 132 9.08 6.59 -13.38
C HIS A 132 9.56 7.37 -12.15
N GLY A 133 10.12 8.57 -12.35
CA GLY A 133 10.69 9.37 -11.26
C GLY A 133 9.68 9.68 -10.14
N GLY A 134 8.41 9.89 -10.48
CA GLY A 134 7.35 10.07 -9.49
C GLY A 134 7.06 8.83 -8.62
N VAL A 135 7.27 7.62 -9.15
CA VAL A 135 7.14 6.38 -8.36
C VAL A 135 8.29 6.28 -7.38
N VAL A 136 9.51 6.59 -7.82
CA VAL A 136 10.69 6.64 -6.94
C VAL A 136 10.48 7.66 -5.83
N GLY A 137 9.97 8.85 -6.16
CA GLY A 137 9.67 9.88 -5.17
C GLY A 137 8.63 9.45 -4.14
N ALA A 138 7.56 8.78 -4.57
CA ALA A 138 6.56 8.23 -3.66
C ALA A 138 7.14 7.18 -2.71
N ILE A 139 8.03 6.32 -3.20
CA ILE A 139 8.75 5.33 -2.36
C ILE A 139 9.61 6.03 -1.32
N LEU A 140 10.36 7.07 -1.70
CA LEU A 140 11.21 7.82 -0.78
C LEU A 140 10.39 8.53 0.30
N ASP A 141 9.31 9.22 -0.09
CA ASP A 141 8.40 9.89 0.84
C ASP A 141 7.83 8.92 1.88
N GLU A 142 7.25 7.80 1.41
CA GLU A 142 6.62 6.85 2.33
C GLU A 142 7.65 6.10 3.18
N THR A 143 8.85 5.80 2.65
CA THR A 143 9.95 5.22 3.44
C THR A 143 10.36 6.14 4.59
N MET A 144 10.45 7.45 4.35
CA MET A 144 10.72 8.44 5.40
C MET A 144 9.60 8.49 6.44
N GLY A 145 8.33 8.38 6.00
CA GLY A 145 7.18 8.24 6.90
C GLY A 145 7.29 7.03 7.85
N HIS A 146 7.94 5.95 7.42
CA HIS A 146 8.18 4.76 8.26
C HIS A 146 9.31 4.94 9.29
N VAL A 147 10.14 5.99 9.20
CA VAL A 147 11.15 6.32 10.22
C VAL A 147 10.53 6.97 11.46
N LEU A 148 9.51 7.81 11.29
CA LEU A 148 8.79 8.49 12.37
C LEU A 148 8.36 7.57 13.53
N PRO A 149 7.71 6.41 13.30
CA PRO A 149 7.38 5.44 14.35
C PRO A 149 8.60 4.71 14.94
N ILE A 150 9.79 4.74 14.30
CA ILE A 150 11.08 4.16 14.78
C ILE A 150 11.87 5.15 15.64
N ILE A 151 11.69 6.45 15.45
CA ILE A 151 12.26 7.50 16.32
C ILE A 151 11.29 8.03 17.37
N GLY A 152 9.97 7.97 17.13
CA GLY A 152 8.93 8.32 18.10
C GLY A 152 8.30 9.67 17.89
N GLU A 153 8.35 10.13 16.64
CA GLU A 153 7.90 11.47 16.27
C GLU A 153 6.58 11.38 15.49
N MET A 154 5.80 12.44 15.58
CA MET A 154 4.68 12.68 14.67
C MET A 154 5.01 13.89 13.81
N ALA A 155 5.02 13.70 12.50
CA ALA A 155 5.35 14.75 11.56
C ALA A 155 4.56 14.58 10.25
N TYR A 156 4.52 15.65 9.46
CA TYR A 156 4.00 15.66 8.11
C TYR A 156 5.14 16.00 7.15
N THR A 157 5.08 15.49 5.93
CA THR A 157 6.01 15.89 4.86
C THR A 157 5.81 17.39 4.58
N ALA A 158 6.81 18.20 4.87
CA ALA A 158 6.81 19.64 4.57
C ALA A 158 7.52 19.96 3.24
N ASN A 159 8.59 19.21 2.93
CA ASN A 159 9.35 19.32 1.69
C ASN A 159 9.89 17.94 1.30
N LEU A 160 9.91 17.67 0.00
CA LEU A 160 10.61 16.53 -0.59
C LEU A 160 11.44 17.05 -1.77
N THR A 161 12.76 16.95 -1.66
CA THR A 161 13.70 17.30 -2.73
C THR A 161 14.42 16.04 -3.17
N ILE A 162 14.36 15.72 -4.46
CA ILE A 162 14.88 14.49 -5.10
C ILE A 162 15.89 14.89 -6.17
#